data_AF-A0A1J0VI81-F1
#
_entry.id   AF-A0A1J0VI81-F1
#
_cell.length_a   1.000
_cell.length_b   1.000
_cell.length_c   1.000
_cell.angle_alpha   90.00
_cell.angle_beta   90.00
_cell.angle_gamma   90.00
#
_symmetry.space_group_name_H-M   'P 1'
#
loop_
_entity.id
_entity.type
_entity.pdbx_description
1 polymer ?
#
loop_
_entity_poly.entity_id
_entity_poly.type
_entity_poly.pdbx_seq_one_letter_code
_entity_poly.pdbx_strand_id
1 'polypeptide(L)'
;MIFRTLSLLRSLQGAHHTVNDAQARIQQACDYRWLRGQLTHGMVGAREARLGDGTPAVSVVLPFVASPERRRGGRWPDDPDEREACFVEGAHACRAAGAPGYRKLESLSRGLAEGGMAVLKDAARFQYLVEQQALRLTWRRAEALPPDLARQLGRRLAEAGSERHGLFLLEVRLPASPREVSLNGDWLDRCLDRYRRILPTPAG
;
A
#
# COMPACT_ATOMS: atom_id res chain seq x y z
N MET A 1 -4.37 26.65 41.69
CA MET A 1 -5.02 25.42 41.16
C MET A 1 -5.05 25.34 39.63
N ILE A 2 -5.13 26.45 38.88
CA ILE A 2 -5.20 26.47 37.40
C ILE A 2 -4.02 25.77 36.68
N PHE A 3 -2.80 25.87 37.22
CA PHE A 3 -1.61 25.24 36.62
C PHE A 3 -1.62 23.70 36.65
N ARG A 4 -2.27 23.06 37.64
CA ARG A 4 -2.37 21.59 37.69
C ARG A 4 -3.34 21.05 36.64
N THR A 5 -4.42 21.79 36.37
CA THR A 5 -5.44 21.44 35.38
C THR A 5 -4.89 21.55 33.95
N LEU A 6 -4.05 22.56 33.66
CA LEU A 6 -3.39 22.70 32.37
C LEU A 6 -2.32 21.61 32.11
N SER A 7 -1.58 21.18 33.14
CA SER A 7 -0.63 20.06 33.01
C SER A 7 -1.30 18.70 32.80
N LEU A 8 -2.47 18.48 33.42
CA LEU A 8 -3.31 17.30 33.19
C LEU A 8 -3.91 17.29 31.78
N LEU A 9 -4.42 18.42 31.31
CA LEU A 9 -4.91 18.56 29.93
C LEU A 9 -3.79 18.34 28.90
N ARG A 10 -2.58 18.87 29.15
CA ARG A 10 -1.41 18.60 28.30
C ARG A 10 -0.96 17.14 28.33
N SER A 11 -1.00 16.48 29.49
CA SER A 11 -0.68 15.04 29.59
C SER A 11 -1.72 14.17 28.91
N LEU A 12 -3.00 14.51 29.02
CA LEU A 12 -4.10 13.83 28.32
C LEU A 12 -4.03 14.07 26.81
N GLN A 13 -3.71 15.29 26.38
CA GLN A 13 -3.46 15.59 24.97
C GLN A 13 -2.23 14.84 24.43
N GLY A 14 -1.13 14.79 25.19
CA GLY A 14 0.06 14.02 24.84
C GLY A 14 -0.20 12.51 24.75
N ALA A 15 -0.98 11.95 25.68
CA ALA A 15 -1.43 10.56 25.64
C ALA A 15 -2.36 10.28 24.45
N HIS A 16 -3.22 11.23 24.08
CA HIS A 16 -4.11 11.09 22.94
C HIS A 16 -3.37 11.13 21.60
N HIS A 17 -2.40 12.05 21.46
CA HIS A 17 -1.54 12.13 20.28
C HIS A 17 -0.69 10.87 20.09
N THR A 18 -0.08 10.38 21.17
CA THR A 18 0.71 9.13 21.13
C THR A 18 -0.13 7.90 20.76
N VAL A 19 -1.40 7.83 21.20
CA VAL A 19 -2.32 6.76 20.81
C VAL A 19 -2.70 6.84 19.33
N ASN A 20 -3.00 8.03 18.81
CA ASN A 20 -3.34 8.21 17.40
C ASN A 20 -2.15 7.90 16.49
N ASP A 21 -0.94 8.31 16.88
CA ASP A 21 0.29 8.00 16.15
C ASP A 21 0.60 6.50 16.16
N ALA A 22 0.40 5.83 17.31
CA ALA A 22 0.54 4.39 17.41
C ALA A 22 -0.47 3.65 16.50
N GLN A 23 -1.73 4.10 16.48
CA GLN A 23 -2.75 3.54 15.58
C GLN A 23 -2.39 3.74 14.12
N ALA A 24 -1.90 4.92 13.75
CA ALA A 24 -1.46 5.20 12.38
C ALA A 24 -0.30 4.28 11.97
N ARG A 25 0.70 4.09 12.84
CA ARG A 25 1.82 3.17 12.57
C ARG A 25 1.37 1.73 12.44
N ILE A 26 0.46 1.28 13.30
CA ILE A 26 -0.07 -0.08 13.20
C ILE A 26 -0.86 -0.25 11.90
N GLN A 27 -1.67 0.73 11.50
CA GLN A 27 -2.35 0.69 10.21
C GLN A 27 -1.35 0.59 9.05
N GLN A 28 -0.28 1.39 9.05
CA GLN A 28 0.77 1.33 8.04
C GLN A 28 1.44 -0.05 7.99
N ALA A 29 1.69 -0.67 9.15
CA ALA A 29 2.23 -2.04 9.21
C ALA A 29 1.24 -3.07 8.65
N CYS A 30 -0.05 -2.95 8.95
CA CYS A 30 -1.10 -3.78 8.38
C CYS A 30 -1.16 -3.64 6.85
N ASP A 31 -1.16 -2.41 6.35
CA ASP A 31 -1.17 -2.11 4.91
C ASP A 31 0.08 -2.70 4.22
N TYR A 32 1.25 -2.57 4.85
CA TYR A 32 2.50 -3.18 4.37
C TYR A 32 2.41 -4.69 4.25
N ARG A 33 1.97 -5.37 5.31
CA ARG A 33 1.90 -6.83 5.33
C ARG A 33 0.89 -7.38 4.35
N TRP A 34 -0.24 -6.69 4.22
CA TRP A 34 -1.21 -6.98 3.18
C TRP A 34 -0.56 -6.86 1.80
N LEU A 35 0.11 -5.74 1.52
CA LEU A 35 0.80 -5.50 0.24
C LEU A 35 1.87 -6.57 -0.04
N ARG A 36 2.67 -6.90 0.98
CA ARG A 36 3.70 -7.95 0.96
C ARG A 36 3.10 -9.31 0.57
N GLY A 37 1.91 -9.64 1.09
CA GLY A 37 1.17 -10.86 0.74
C GLY A 37 0.60 -10.83 -0.68
N GLN A 38 0.13 -9.67 -1.14
CA GLN A 38 -0.46 -9.52 -2.48
C GLN A 38 0.58 -9.60 -3.62
N LEU A 39 1.85 -9.31 -3.34
CA LEU A 39 2.87 -9.15 -4.37
C LEU A 39 3.02 -10.36 -5.30
N THR A 40 2.79 -11.57 -4.79
CA THR A 40 2.81 -12.83 -5.56
C THR A 40 1.77 -12.91 -6.66
N HIS A 41 0.72 -12.08 -6.58
CA HIS A 41 -0.32 -11.97 -7.59
C HIS A 41 -0.07 -10.84 -8.58
N GLY A 42 1.00 -10.08 -8.41
CA GLY A 42 1.35 -8.95 -9.25
C GLY A 42 1.97 -9.34 -10.58
N MET A 43 2.23 -8.32 -11.39
CA MET A 43 2.90 -8.46 -12.68
C MET A 43 3.79 -7.25 -12.90
N VAL A 44 4.89 -7.43 -13.63
CA VAL A 44 5.80 -6.32 -13.95
C VAL A 44 5.18 -5.46 -15.05
N GLY A 45 4.98 -4.18 -14.75
CA GLY A 45 4.52 -3.18 -15.69
C GLY A 45 5.55 -2.92 -16.79
N ALA A 46 5.07 -2.64 -18.00
CA ALA A 46 5.91 -2.51 -19.19
C ALA A 46 6.64 -1.15 -19.32
N ARG A 47 6.43 -0.20 -18.40
CA ARG A 47 6.94 1.17 -18.50
C ARG A 47 8.10 1.41 -17.53
N GLU A 48 9.08 2.19 -17.98
CA GLU A 48 10.05 2.80 -17.08
C GLU A 48 9.31 3.61 -16.02
N ALA A 49 9.56 3.28 -14.75
CA ALA A 49 8.99 3.99 -13.62
C ALA A 49 10.09 4.71 -12.87
N ARG A 50 9.70 5.77 -12.16
CA ARG A 50 10.56 6.49 -11.22
C ARG A 50 9.80 6.71 -9.93
N LEU A 51 10.51 6.72 -8.82
CA LEU A 51 9.98 7.19 -7.54
C LEU A 51 9.81 8.72 -7.54
N GLY A 52 9.14 9.25 -6.52
CA GLY A 52 8.94 10.69 -6.33
C GLY A 52 10.24 11.49 -6.26
N ASP A 53 11.32 10.89 -5.76
CA ASP A 53 12.67 11.47 -5.74
C ASP A 53 13.46 11.32 -7.06
N GLY A 54 12.86 10.72 -8.09
CA GLY A 54 13.48 10.48 -9.40
C GLY A 54 14.27 9.17 -9.51
N THR A 55 14.40 8.40 -8.42
CA THR A 55 15.08 7.09 -8.39
C THR A 55 14.46 6.14 -9.43
N PRO A 56 15.25 5.48 -10.29
CA PRO A 56 14.75 4.46 -11.20
C PRO A 56 14.00 3.36 -10.45
N ALA A 57 12.84 2.97 -10.98
CA ALA A 57 11.96 2.00 -10.36
C ALA A 57 11.38 1.03 -11.38
N VAL A 58 10.94 -0.12 -10.86
CA VAL A 58 10.07 -1.05 -11.58
C VAL A 58 8.64 -0.81 -11.11
N SER A 59 7.72 -0.75 -12.06
CA SER A 59 6.28 -0.76 -11.78
C SER A 59 5.81 -2.21 -11.58
N VAL A 60 5.16 -2.51 -10.46
CA VAL A 60 4.44 -3.78 -10.25
C VAL A 60 2.95 -3.46 -10.16
N VAL A 61 2.16 -4.14 -11.00
CA VAL A 61 0.71 -3.95 -11.05
C VAL A 61 0.02 -5.11 -10.36
N LEU A 62 -0.83 -4.80 -9.37
CA LEU A 62 -1.65 -5.73 -8.62
C LEU A 62 -3.13 -5.56 -9.02
N PRO A 63 -3.73 -6.55 -9.69
CA PRO A 63 -5.11 -6.46 -10.16
C PRO A 63 -6.11 -6.92 -9.11
N PHE A 64 -7.23 -6.20 -9.01
CA PHE A 64 -8.34 -6.49 -8.11
C PHE A 64 -9.67 -6.24 -8.80
N VAL A 65 -10.68 -7.10 -8.59
CA VAL A 65 -12.06 -6.78 -9.01
C VAL A 65 -12.54 -5.54 -8.26
N ALA A 66 -13.05 -4.54 -8.97
CA ALA A 66 -13.56 -3.30 -8.39
C ALA A 66 -14.98 -3.45 -7.84
N SER A 67 -15.16 -4.42 -6.94
CA SER A 67 -16.45 -4.72 -6.31
C SER A 67 -17.06 -3.46 -5.65
N PRO A 68 -18.40 -3.39 -5.49
CA PRO A 68 -19.05 -2.27 -4.80
C PRO A 68 -18.50 -2.00 -3.39
N GLU A 69 -18.01 -3.02 -2.70
CA GLU A 69 -17.35 -2.87 -1.38
C GLU A 69 -16.01 -2.15 -1.49
N ARG A 70 -15.15 -2.54 -2.43
CA ARG A 70 -13.86 -1.86 -2.66
C ARG A 70 -14.06 -0.45 -3.22
N ARG A 71 -15.06 -0.26 -4.08
CA ARG A 71 -15.42 1.09 -4.58
C ARG A 71 -15.82 2.03 -3.45
N ARG A 72 -16.45 1.56 -2.38
CA ARG A 72 -16.71 2.39 -1.19
C ARG A 72 -15.44 2.80 -0.43
N GLY A 73 -14.34 2.09 -0.62
CA GLY A 73 -13.03 2.41 -0.04
C GLY A 73 -12.34 3.63 -0.65
N GLY A 74 -12.84 4.14 -1.79
CA GLY A 74 -12.40 5.39 -2.40
C GLY A 74 -13.60 6.26 -2.80
N ARG A 75 -13.41 7.57 -2.98
CA ARG A 75 -14.44 8.44 -3.56
C ARG A 75 -14.41 8.31 -5.08
N TRP A 76 -14.84 7.16 -5.60
CA TRP A 76 -14.86 6.91 -7.03
C TRP A 76 -16.13 7.47 -7.67
N PRO A 77 -16.04 8.16 -8.83
CA PRO A 77 -17.21 8.57 -9.59
C PRO A 77 -18.09 7.38 -9.99
N ASP A 78 -19.39 7.65 -10.14
CA ASP A 78 -20.35 6.66 -10.65
C ASP A 78 -20.20 6.47 -12.16
N ASP A 79 -19.89 7.55 -12.88
CA ASP A 79 -19.63 7.53 -14.31
C ASP A 79 -18.32 6.78 -14.65
N PRO A 80 -18.33 5.78 -15.55
CA PRO A 80 -17.14 5.02 -15.93
C PRO A 80 -16.03 5.84 -16.60
N ASP A 81 -16.39 6.83 -17.43
CA ASP A 81 -15.39 7.64 -18.16
C ASP A 81 -14.64 8.55 -17.18
N GLU A 82 -15.38 9.22 -16.29
CA GLU A 82 -14.80 9.99 -15.19
C GLU A 82 -13.93 9.12 -14.27
N ARG A 83 -14.37 7.89 -14.01
CA ARG A 83 -13.63 6.96 -13.15
C ARG A 83 -12.30 6.55 -13.75
N GLU A 84 -12.20 6.38 -15.07
CA GLU A 84 -10.93 6.07 -15.74
C GLU A 84 -9.95 7.26 -15.71
N ALA A 85 -10.45 8.50 -15.65
CA ALA A 85 -9.62 9.68 -15.45
C ALA A 85 -9.11 9.83 -14.00
N CYS A 86 -9.75 9.15 -13.03
CA CYS A 86 -9.43 9.27 -11.61
C CYS A 86 -8.39 8.25 -11.13
N PHE A 87 -7.71 8.60 -10.05
CA PHE A 87 -6.79 7.71 -9.35
C PHE A 87 -6.76 8.01 -7.84
N VAL A 88 -6.32 7.03 -7.05
CA VAL A 88 -6.09 7.18 -5.60
C VAL A 88 -4.62 6.90 -5.32
N GLU A 89 -3.94 7.77 -4.58
CA GLU A 89 -2.50 7.64 -4.29
C GLU A 89 -2.19 7.49 -2.80
N GLY A 90 -0.95 7.07 -2.53
CA GLY A 90 -0.40 7.01 -1.18
C GLY A 90 -1.09 5.98 -0.28
N ALA A 91 -1.19 6.29 1.01
CA ALA A 91 -1.70 5.35 2.03
C ALA A 91 -3.15 4.88 1.78
N HIS A 92 -3.92 5.65 1.02
CA HIS A 92 -5.30 5.29 0.70
C HIS A 92 -5.42 4.27 -0.43
N ALA A 93 -4.40 4.15 -1.29
CA ALA A 93 -4.41 3.26 -2.44
C ALA A 93 -4.56 1.79 -2.02
N CYS A 94 -3.81 1.33 -1.01
CA CYS A 94 -3.92 -0.03 -0.49
C CYS A 94 -5.29 -0.30 0.13
N ARG A 95 -5.84 0.64 0.91
CA ARG A 95 -7.17 0.49 1.52
C ARG A 95 -8.29 0.48 0.49
N ALA A 96 -8.23 1.34 -0.52
CA ALA A 96 -9.17 1.34 -1.63
C ALA A 96 -9.06 0.05 -2.47
N ALA A 97 -7.88 -0.57 -2.54
CA ALA A 97 -7.69 -1.89 -3.14
C ALA A 97 -8.19 -3.06 -2.26
N GLY A 98 -8.53 -2.79 -1.00
CA GLY A 98 -9.10 -3.77 -0.05
C GLY A 98 -8.16 -4.23 1.05
N ALA A 99 -7.08 -3.50 1.34
CA ALA A 99 -6.28 -3.75 2.55
C ALA A 99 -7.16 -3.63 3.81
N PRO A 100 -6.99 -4.54 4.78
CA PRO A 100 -7.80 -4.51 5.99
C PRO A 100 -7.52 -3.26 6.81
N GLY A 101 -8.59 -2.60 7.25
CA GLY A 101 -8.48 -1.56 8.27
C GLY A 101 -8.08 -2.17 9.61
N TYR A 102 -7.26 -1.45 10.36
CA TYR A 102 -6.96 -1.70 11.75
C TYR A 102 -8.27 -1.75 12.54
N ARG A 103 -8.60 -2.93 13.09
CA ARG A 103 -9.72 -3.13 14.02
C ARG A 103 -9.11 -3.34 15.42
N LYS A 104 -9.56 -2.52 16.37
CA LYS A 104 -8.98 -2.25 17.71
C LYS A 104 -8.52 -3.45 18.55
N LEU A 105 -7.72 -3.14 19.58
CA LEU A 105 -7.25 -3.93 20.74
C LEU A 105 -6.56 -5.27 20.43
N GLU A 106 -7.20 -6.19 19.72
CA GLU A 106 -6.59 -7.48 19.32
C GLU A 106 -5.47 -7.27 18.30
N SER A 107 -5.58 -6.27 17.43
CA SER A 107 -4.49 -5.91 16.51
C SER A 107 -3.32 -5.22 17.23
N LEU A 108 -3.59 -4.52 18.34
CA LEU A 108 -2.56 -3.95 19.22
C LEU A 108 -1.84 -5.05 20.00
N SER A 109 -2.59 -5.99 20.59
CA SER A 109 -2.03 -7.12 21.33
C SER A 109 -1.23 -8.05 20.42
N ARG A 110 -1.70 -8.25 19.18
CA ARG A 110 -0.95 -8.98 18.14
C ARG A 110 0.30 -8.22 17.70
N GLY A 111 0.26 -6.89 17.57
CA GLY A 111 1.44 -6.07 17.32
C GLY A 111 2.48 -6.11 18.46
N LEU A 112 2.02 -6.25 19.71
CA LEU A 112 2.86 -6.53 20.88
C LEU A 112 3.44 -7.96 20.83
N ALA A 113 2.63 -8.95 20.46
CA ALA A 113 3.03 -10.36 20.37
C ALA A 113 3.99 -10.65 19.20
N GLU A 114 3.86 -9.93 18.08
CA GLU A 114 4.75 -10.00 16.91
C GLU A 114 6.04 -9.18 17.10
N GLY A 115 6.23 -8.58 18.28
CA GLY A 115 7.35 -7.74 18.63
C GLY A 115 7.19 -6.33 18.07
N GLY A 116 7.10 -5.32 18.94
CA GLY A 116 6.90 -3.92 18.54
C GLY A 116 7.91 -3.41 17.51
N MET A 117 9.12 -3.97 17.47
CA MET A 117 10.13 -3.64 16.46
C MET A 117 9.72 -4.07 15.03
N ALA A 118 9.07 -5.23 14.87
CA ALA A 118 8.60 -5.69 13.57
C ALA A 118 7.49 -4.78 13.02
N VAL A 119 6.56 -4.38 13.89
CA VAL A 119 5.51 -3.40 13.55
C VAL A 119 6.12 -2.07 13.11
N LEU A 120 7.09 -1.56 13.86
CA LEU A 120 7.78 -0.33 13.49
C LEU A 120 8.50 -0.47 12.14
N LYS A 121 9.19 -1.59 11.89
CA LYS A 121 9.88 -1.83 10.63
C LYS A 121 8.92 -1.84 9.44
N ASP A 122 7.81 -2.56 9.56
CA ASP A 122 6.78 -2.66 8.51
C ASP A 122 6.08 -1.33 8.26
N ALA A 123 5.70 -0.62 9.33
CA ALA A 123 5.12 0.72 9.22
C ALA A 123 6.05 1.67 8.46
N ALA A 124 7.34 1.58 8.76
CA ALA A 124 8.32 2.48 8.20
C ALA A 124 8.63 2.13 6.72
N ARG A 125 8.64 0.85 6.34
CA ARG A 125 8.70 0.44 4.93
C ARG A 125 7.50 0.98 4.14
N PHE A 126 6.29 0.91 4.71
CA PHE A 126 5.11 1.49 4.08
C PHE A 126 5.20 3.01 3.96
N GLN A 127 5.64 3.68 5.03
CA GLN A 127 5.81 5.13 5.03
C GLN A 127 6.76 5.58 3.92
N TYR A 128 7.86 4.86 3.68
CA TYR A 128 8.76 5.14 2.56
C TYR A 128 8.04 5.05 1.21
N LEU A 129 7.21 4.02 0.98
CA LEU A 129 6.41 3.92 -0.24
C LEU A 129 5.48 5.12 -0.41
N VAL A 130 4.86 5.59 0.68
CA VAL A 130 3.98 6.77 0.64
C VAL A 130 4.77 8.04 0.34
N GLU A 131 5.89 8.27 1.01
CA GLU A 131 6.77 9.44 0.82
C GLU A 131 7.31 9.50 -0.61
N GLN A 132 7.64 8.35 -1.19
CA GLN A 132 8.12 8.24 -2.57
C GLN A 132 7.00 8.20 -3.61
N GLN A 133 5.75 8.48 -3.21
CA GLN A 133 4.55 8.43 -4.06
C GLN A 133 4.40 7.09 -4.80
N ALA A 134 4.95 6.01 -4.25
CA ALA A 134 5.12 4.74 -4.94
C ALA A 134 3.80 3.99 -5.19
N LEU A 135 2.69 4.41 -4.57
CA LEU A 135 1.42 3.72 -4.59
C LEU A 135 0.38 4.51 -5.36
N ARG A 136 -0.18 3.90 -6.41
CA ARG A 136 -1.26 4.48 -7.20
C ARG A 136 -2.29 3.41 -7.58
N LEU A 137 -3.54 3.65 -7.24
CA LEU A 137 -4.67 2.83 -7.61
C LEU A 137 -5.44 3.51 -8.74
N THR A 138 -5.68 2.80 -9.83
CA THR A 138 -6.52 3.25 -10.95
C THR A 138 -7.67 2.28 -11.16
N TRP A 139 -8.75 2.75 -11.78
CA TRP A 139 -9.82 1.89 -12.27
C TRP A 139 -9.76 1.80 -13.80
N ARG A 140 -10.00 0.61 -14.35
CA ARG A 140 -10.06 0.37 -15.80
C ARG A 140 -11.17 -0.61 -16.13
N ARG A 141 -11.86 -0.37 -17.26
CA ARG A 141 -12.61 -1.43 -17.94
C ARG A 141 -11.67 -2.53 -18.42
N ALA A 142 -12.16 -3.76 -18.46
CA ALA A 142 -11.39 -4.90 -18.96
C ALA A 142 -10.95 -4.69 -20.43
N GLU A 143 -11.81 -4.10 -21.26
CA GLU A 143 -11.54 -3.78 -22.67
C GLU A 143 -10.55 -2.63 -22.87
N ALA A 144 -10.40 -1.74 -21.90
CA ALA A 144 -9.51 -0.58 -21.95
C ALA A 144 -8.09 -0.89 -21.43
N LEU A 145 -7.78 -2.15 -21.11
CA LEU A 145 -6.48 -2.54 -20.60
C LEU A 145 -5.42 -2.55 -21.71
N PRO A 146 -4.17 -2.17 -21.39
CA PRO A 146 -3.05 -2.37 -22.31
C PRO A 146 -2.95 -3.85 -22.73
N PRO A 147 -2.67 -4.17 -24.01
CA PRO A 147 -2.68 -5.54 -24.51
C PRO A 147 -1.76 -6.49 -23.74
N ASP A 148 -0.59 -6.02 -23.31
CA ASP A 148 0.36 -6.82 -22.54
C ASP A 148 -0.18 -7.14 -21.14
N LEU A 149 -0.83 -6.18 -20.50
CA LEU A 149 -1.46 -6.36 -19.20
C LEU A 149 -2.67 -7.29 -19.32
N ALA A 150 -3.49 -7.11 -20.36
CA ALA A 150 -4.63 -7.98 -20.65
C ALA A 150 -4.19 -9.43 -20.87
N ARG A 151 -3.10 -9.65 -21.63
CA ARG A 151 -2.52 -10.97 -21.88
C ARG A 151 -2.01 -11.63 -20.59
N GLN A 152 -1.31 -10.88 -19.75
CA GLN A 152 -0.79 -11.39 -18.48
C GLN A 152 -1.90 -11.67 -17.46
N LEU A 153 -2.97 -10.86 -17.47
CA LEU A 153 -4.15 -11.08 -16.63
C LEU A 153 -4.96 -12.31 -17.07
N GLY A 154 -4.97 -12.60 -18.38
CA GLY A 154 -5.50 -13.83 -18.95
C GLY A 154 -6.84 -14.25 -18.35
N ARG A 155 -6.88 -15.43 -17.74
CA ARG A 155 -8.09 -16.04 -17.13
C ARG A 155 -8.70 -15.24 -15.97
N ARG A 156 -7.96 -14.35 -15.30
CA ARG A 156 -8.51 -13.52 -14.20
C ARG A 156 -9.49 -12.46 -14.71
N LEU A 157 -9.36 -12.05 -15.97
CA LEU A 157 -10.34 -11.18 -16.64
C LEU A 157 -11.64 -11.91 -16.97
N ALA A 158 -11.58 -13.23 -17.19
CA ALA A 158 -12.73 -14.07 -17.52
C ALA A 158 -13.63 -14.38 -16.31
N GLU A 159 -13.31 -13.87 -15.12
CA GLU A 159 -14.23 -13.90 -13.98
C GLU A 159 -15.35 -12.88 -14.21
N ALA A 160 -16.61 -13.33 -14.19
CA ALA A 160 -17.79 -12.49 -14.45
C ALA A 160 -17.88 -11.21 -13.60
N GLY A 161 -17.20 -11.17 -12.45
CA GLY A 161 -17.09 -9.96 -11.62
C GLY A 161 -16.27 -8.84 -12.25
N SER A 162 -15.25 -9.17 -13.05
CA SER A 162 -14.35 -8.20 -13.70
C SER A 162 -15.02 -7.47 -14.86
N GLU A 163 -15.85 -8.15 -15.65
CA GLU A 163 -16.64 -7.53 -16.72
C GLU A 163 -17.72 -6.59 -16.15
N ARG A 164 -18.40 -7.01 -15.08
CA ARG A 164 -19.49 -6.22 -14.47
C ARG A 164 -19.01 -4.99 -13.70
N HIS A 165 -17.85 -5.07 -13.07
CA HIS A 165 -17.40 -4.04 -12.12
C HIS A 165 -16.12 -3.32 -12.55
N GLY A 166 -15.46 -3.79 -13.60
CA GLY A 166 -14.12 -3.34 -13.97
C GLY A 166 -13.06 -3.79 -12.96
N LEU A 167 -11.85 -3.30 -13.18
CA LEU A 167 -10.67 -3.66 -12.42
C LEU A 167 -10.08 -2.44 -11.72
N PHE A 168 -9.69 -2.65 -10.48
CA PHE A 168 -8.72 -1.83 -9.80
C PHE A 168 -7.32 -2.35 -10.07
N LEU A 169 -6.43 -1.46 -10.52
CA LEU A 169 -5.03 -1.74 -10.75
C LEU A 169 -4.22 -0.93 -9.74
N LEU A 170 -3.70 -1.61 -8.72
CA LEU A 170 -2.77 -1.00 -7.78
C LEU A 170 -1.37 -1.10 -8.35
N GLU A 171 -0.86 0.01 -8.84
CA GLU A 171 0.53 0.18 -9.22
C GLU A 171 1.39 0.48 -7.98
N VAL A 172 2.50 -0.26 -7.89
CA VAL A 172 3.51 -0.16 -6.85
C VAL A 172 4.86 0.03 -7.51
N ARG A 173 5.44 1.21 -7.37
CA ARG A 173 6.77 1.55 -7.89
C ARG A 173 7.83 1.15 -6.88
N LEU A 174 8.77 0.29 -7.27
CA LEU A 174 9.78 -0.26 -6.38
C LEU A 174 11.19 0.04 -6.89
N PRO A 175 12.11 0.49 -6.02
CA PRO A 175 13.47 0.84 -6.42
C PRO A 175 14.28 -0.44 -6.71
N ALA A 176 14.15 -0.95 -7.94
CA ALA A 176 14.80 -2.18 -8.38
C ALA A 176 15.13 -2.08 -9.86
N SER A 177 16.06 -2.94 -10.31
CA SER A 177 16.27 -3.19 -11.74
C SER A 177 15.23 -4.20 -12.25
N PRO A 178 14.72 -4.06 -13.50
CA PRO A 178 13.81 -5.05 -14.10
C PRO A 178 14.35 -6.48 -14.10
N ARG A 179 15.68 -6.66 -14.10
CA ARG A 179 16.34 -7.97 -14.07
C ARG A 179 16.39 -8.61 -12.67
N GLU A 180 16.15 -7.83 -11.62
CA GLU A 180 16.23 -8.27 -10.22
C GLU A 180 14.84 -8.54 -9.61
N VAL A 181 13.78 -8.51 -10.42
CA VAL A 181 12.40 -8.58 -9.92
C VAL A 181 12.05 -10.01 -9.53
N SER A 182 11.59 -10.16 -8.29
CA SER A 182 10.99 -11.38 -7.79
C SER A 182 9.69 -11.04 -7.09
N LEU A 183 8.55 -11.47 -7.62
CA LEU A 183 7.23 -11.10 -7.11
C LEU A 183 6.87 -11.90 -5.86
N ASN A 184 7.56 -11.64 -4.75
CA ASN A 184 7.27 -12.20 -3.43
C ASN A 184 7.59 -11.23 -2.30
N GLY A 185 7.05 -11.52 -1.12
CA GLY A 185 7.18 -10.64 0.05
C GLY A 185 8.62 -10.40 0.49
N ASP A 186 9.48 -11.43 0.46
CA ASP A 186 10.86 -11.29 0.92
C ASP A 186 11.71 -10.41 -0.01
N TRP A 187 11.40 -10.42 -1.31
CA TRP A 187 12.00 -9.49 -2.25
C TRP A 187 11.59 -8.06 -1.97
N LEU A 188 10.30 -7.80 -1.66
CA LEU A 188 9.84 -6.47 -1.28
C LEU A 188 10.56 -5.97 -0.02
N ASP A 189 10.69 -6.84 0.99
CA ASP A 189 11.44 -6.53 2.21
C ASP A 189 12.88 -6.11 1.91
N ARG A 190 13.62 -6.93 1.15
CA ARG A 190 15.02 -6.65 0.78
C ARG A 190 15.16 -5.40 -0.08
N CYS A 191 14.25 -5.20 -1.03
CA CYS A 191 14.22 -4.05 -1.91
C CYS A 191 14.11 -2.76 -1.10
N LEU A 192 13.13 -2.66 -0.20
CA LEU A 192 12.92 -1.45 0.61
C LEU A 192 14.00 -1.28 1.69
N ASP A 193 14.46 -2.36 2.31
CA ASP A 193 15.50 -2.29 3.34
C ASP A 193 16.83 -1.77 2.76
N ARG A 194 17.18 -2.16 1.52
CA ARG A 194 18.37 -1.67 0.80
C ARG A 194 18.37 -0.16 0.64
N TYR A 195 17.23 0.42 0.24
CA TYR A 195 17.11 1.84 -0.07
C TYR A 195 16.85 2.72 1.14
N ARG A 196 16.27 2.16 2.21
CA ARG A 196 15.87 2.94 3.38
C ARG A 196 16.94 3.02 4.48
N ARG A 197 18.19 2.57 4.24
CA ARG A 197 19.25 2.46 5.27
C ARG A 197 18.69 2.01 6.63
N ILE A 198 17.82 0.97 6.64
CA ILE A 198 17.05 0.64 7.85
C ILE A 198 17.96 0.06 8.95
N LEU A 199 19.18 -0.36 8.63
CA LEU A 199 20.22 -0.73 9.60
C LEU A 199 21.61 -0.37 9.04
N PRO A 200 22.59 -0.01 9.89
CA PRO A 200 23.98 0.11 9.47
C PRO A 200 24.48 -1.25 8.97
N THR A 201 25.17 -1.25 7.83
CA THR A 201 25.89 -2.40 7.30
C THR A 201 26.90 -2.87 8.35
N PRO A 202 26.99 -4.17 8.72
CA PRO A 202 28.13 -4.63 9.49
C PRO A 202 29.37 -4.36 8.65
N ALA A 203 30.31 -3.59 9.21
CA ALA A 203 31.63 -3.45 8.63
C ALA A 203 32.27 -4.84 8.62
N GLY A 204 32.52 -5.35 7.41
CA GLY A 204 33.45 -6.47 7.18
C GLY A 204 34.87 -5.95 7.09
#